data_AF-A0A165GGK3-F1
#
_entry.id   AF-A0A165GGK3-F1
#
_cell.length_a   1.000
_cell.length_b   1.000
_cell.length_c   1.000
_cell.angle_alpha   90.00
_cell.angle_beta   90.00
_cell.angle_gamma   90.00
#
_symmetry.space_group_name_H-M   'P 1'
#
loop_
_entity.id
_entity.type
_entity.pdbx_description
1 polymer ?
#
loop_
_entity_poly.entity_id
_entity_poly.type
_entity_poly.pdbx_seq_one_letter_code
_entity_poly.pdbx_strand_id
1 'polypeptide(L)'
;CQARFPHNIHPSTEVDIGTGAIHFKKSEPWINTFNPVMSYALRCNTDVTCLLLRTQVCTIITYITDYITKSPLKTHSIFETVCTVLD
;
A
#
# COMPACT_ATOMS: atom_id res chain seq x y z
N CYS A 1 6.08 3.88 -2.16
CA CYS A 1 5.35 4.84 -1.30
C CYS A 1 6.30 5.99 -0.93
N GLN A 2 5.79 7.19 -0.59
CA GLN A 2 6.60 8.26 0.03
C GLN A 2 6.44 8.32 1.56
N ALA A 3 5.47 7.59 2.11
CA ALA A 3 5.31 7.51 3.56
C ALA A 3 6.46 6.72 4.18
N ARG A 4 6.80 7.05 5.43
CA ARG A 4 7.77 6.33 6.28
C ARG A 4 9.24 6.49 5.90
N PHE A 5 9.58 7.48 5.05
CA PHE A 5 10.97 7.93 4.94
C PHE A 5 11.38 8.71 6.20
N PRO A 6 12.62 8.53 6.70
CA PRO A 6 13.63 7.55 6.27
C PRO A 6 13.28 6.12 6.71
N HIS A 7 13.55 5.13 5.84
CA HIS A 7 13.31 3.72 6.17
C HIS A 7 14.37 3.16 7.12
N ASN A 8 14.00 2.14 7.90
CA ASN A 8 14.94 1.37 8.70
C ASN A 8 15.92 0.60 7.79
N ILE A 9 17.20 0.61 8.19
CA ILE A 9 18.30 -0.07 7.53
C ILE A 9 18.43 -1.46 8.14
N HIS A 10 18.63 -2.47 7.29
CA HIS A 10 18.83 -3.86 7.68
C HIS A 10 20.11 -4.38 7.01
N PRO A 11 21.10 -4.88 7.77
CA PRO A 11 22.39 -5.30 7.20
C PRO A 11 22.28 -6.57 6.35
N SER A 12 21.30 -7.42 6.65
CA SER A 12 21.03 -8.73 6.04
C SER A 12 19.54 -8.92 5.79
N THR A 13 19.21 -9.86 4.89
CA THR A 13 17.84 -10.33 4.72
C THR A 13 17.57 -11.40 5.77
N GLU A 14 16.56 -11.19 6.60
CA GLU A 14 16.26 -12.03 7.76
C GLU A 14 14.78 -12.36 7.80
N VAL A 15 14.45 -13.54 8.35
CA VAL A 15 13.08 -13.93 8.62
C VAL A 15 12.84 -13.73 10.10
N ASP A 16 11.87 -12.90 10.45
CA ASP A 16 11.41 -12.80 11.82
C ASP A 16 10.70 -14.10 12.20
N ILE A 17 11.25 -14.82 13.18
CA ILE A 17 10.74 -16.13 13.61
C ILE A 17 9.36 -16.00 14.28
N GLY A 18 9.10 -14.87 14.95
CA GLY A 18 7.85 -14.66 15.68
C GLY A 18 6.66 -14.40 14.75
N THR A 19 6.89 -13.64 13.68
CA THR A 19 5.83 -13.26 12.74
C THR A 19 5.85 -14.07 11.45
N GLY A 20 7.01 -14.61 11.06
CA GLY A 20 7.26 -15.18 9.73
C GLY A 20 7.48 -14.12 8.65
N ALA A 21 7.59 -12.85 9.01
CA ALA A 21 7.82 -11.77 8.06
C ALA A 21 9.28 -11.77 7.57
N ILE A 22 9.47 -11.51 6.28
CA ILE A 22 10.81 -11.37 5.69
C ILE A 22 11.19 -9.89 5.66
N HIS A 23 12.27 -9.55 6.33
CA HIS A 23 12.92 -8.25 6.26
C HIS A 23 14.06 -8.32 5.26
N PHE A 24 13.97 -7.57 4.17
CA PHE A 24 15.03 -7.53 3.17
C PHE A 24 16.21 -6.67 3.64
N LYS A 25 17.42 -7.07 3.25
CA LYS A 25 18.60 -6.22 3.39
C LYS A 25 18.32 -4.85 2.78
N LYS A 26 18.60 -3.80 3.55
CA LYS A 26 18.39 -2.41 3.17
C LYS A 26 19.55 -1.57 3.64
N SER A 27 20.30 -0.99 2.70
CA SER A 27 21.47 -0.15 2.98
C SER A 27 21.22 1.34 2.76
N GLU A 28 20.15 1.70 2.07
CA GLU A 28 19.82 3.09 1.70
C GLU A 28 18.44 3.46 2.30
N PRO A 29 18.37 4.43 3.22
CA PRO A 29 17.11 4.81 3.87
C PRO A 29 16.15 5.56 2.94
N TRP A 30 16.64 6.20 1.86
CA TRP A 30 15.83 7.03 0.96
C TRP A 30 15.36 6.32 -0.32
N ILE A 31 15.56 5.00 -0.43
CA ILE A 31 14.97 4.17 -1.49
C ILE A 31 13.91 3.23 -0.90
N ASN A 32 12.88 2.88 -1.69
CA ASN A 32 11.92 1.88 -1.23
C ASN A 32 12.55 0.47 -1.29
N THR A 33 11.93 -0.47 -0.61
CA THR A 33 12.30 -1.88 -0.80
C THR A 33 11.87 -2.27 -2.20
N PHE A 34 12.84 -2.63 -3.05
CA PHE A 34 12.59 -2.82 -4.48
C PHE A 34 12.98 -4.23 -4.93
N ASN A 35 12.42 -4.65 -6.07
CA ASN A 35 12.82 -5.88 -6.75
C ASN A 35 13.52 -5.49 -8.06
N PRO A 36 14.74 -5.98 -8.34
CA PRO A 36 15.50 -5.60 -9.54
C PRO A 36 14.73 -5.81 -10.86
N VAL A 37 13.96 -6.88 -10.98
CA VAL A 37 13.17 -7.20 -12.19
C VAL A 37 12.05 -6.19 -12.37
N MET A 38 11.31 -5.88 -11.30
CA MET A 38 10.25 -4.87 -11.34
C MET A 38 10.80 -3.47 -11.58
N SER A 39 11.88 -3.09 -10.92
CA SER A 39 12.53 -1.79 -11.13
C SER A 39 13.05 -1.65 -12.55
N TYR A 40 13.57 -2.73 -13.14
CA TYR A 40 13.99 -2.74 -14.54
C TYR A 40 12.80 -2.57 -15.50
N ALA A 41 11.72 -3.32 -15.28
CA ALA A 41 10.54 -3.28 -16.15
C ALA A 41 9.79 -1.93 -16.05
N LEU A 42 9.62 -1.42 -14.84
CA LEU A 42 8.80 -0.23 -14.56
C LEU A 42 9.60 1.07 -14.57
N ARG A 43 10.94 0.98 -14.56
CA ARG A 43 11.89 2.11 -14.57
C ARG A 43 11.60 3.16 -13.48
N CYS A 44 11.14 2.72 -12.32
CA CYS A 44 10.77 3.58 -11.20
C CYS A 44 11.04 2.95 -9.83
N ASN A 45 11.02 3.77 -8.78
CA ASN A 45 11.23 3.36 -7.38
C ASN A 45 9.98 2.68 -6.82
N THR A 46 9.79 1.42 -7.20
CA THR A 46 8.70 0.56 -6.75
C THR A 46 8.85 0.20 -5.27
N ASP A 47 7.72 -0.05 -4.62
CA ASP A 47 7.67 -0.40 -3.21
C ASP A 47 7.09 -1.80 -3.06
N VAL A 48 7.95 -2.75 -2.74
CA VAL A 48 7.66 -4.18 -2.65
C VAL A 48 7.68 -4.57 -1.18
N THR A 49 6.54 -5.10 -0.71
CA THR A 49 6.37 -5.56 0.67
C THR A 49 5.94 -7.02 0.68
N CYS A 50 6.52 -7.80 1.58
CA CYS A 50 6.16 -9.20 1.79
C CYS A 50 4.89 -9.29 2.68
N LEU A 51 3.87 -10.00 2.22
CA LEU A 51 2.57 -10.14 2.90
C LEU A 51 2.31 -11.57 3.37
N LEU A 52 3.24 -12.13 4.14
CA LEU A 52 3.14 -13.52 4.58
C LEU A 52 2.15 -13.73 5.72
N LEU A 53 1.83 -12.71 6.52
CA LEU A 53 0.85 -12.85 7.59
C LEU A 53 -0.58 -12.66 7.08
N ARG A 54 -1.48 -13.52 7.56
CA ARG A 54 -2.93 -13.40 7.33
C ARG A 54 -3.47 -12.04 7.76
N THR A 55 -2.98 -11.49 8.87
CA THR A 55 -3.40 -10.17 9.38
C THR A 55 -3.02 -9.06 8.42
N GLN A 56 -1.78 -9.05 7.91
CA GLN A 56 -1.31 -8.05 6.96
C GLN A 56 -2.14 -8.07 5.67
N VAL A 57 -2.39 -9.27 5.13
CA VAL A 57 -3.20 -9.45 3.92
C VAL A 57 -4.63 -8.98 4.15
N CYS A 58 -5.29 -9.41 5.24
CA CYS A 58 -6.64 -8.98 5.56
C CYS A 58 -6.74 -7.46 5.73
N THR A 59 -5.79 -6.83 6.44
CA THR A 59 -5.76 -5.37 6.60
C THR A 59 -5.68 -4.65 5.26
N ILE A 60 -4.83 -5.13 4.34
CA ILE A 60 -4.68 -4.53 3.02
C ILE A 60 -5.94 -4.74 2.17
N ILE A 61 -6.52 -5.94 2.18
CA ILE A 61 -7.77 -6.22 1.47
C ILE A 61 -8.89 -5.31 1.99
N THR A 62 -9.04 -5.18 3.31
CA THR A 62 -10.05 -4.29 3.91
C THR A 62 -9.80 -2.84 3.50
N TYR A 63 -8.56 -2.36 3.56
CA TYR A 63 -8.21 -1.01 3.14
C TYR A 63 -8.52 -0.74 1.66
N ILE A 64 -8.15 -1.68 0.78
CA ILE A 64 -8.44 -1.58 -0.65
C ILE A 64 -9.95 -1.63 -0.89
N THR A 65 -10.67 -2.49 -0.18
CA THR A 65 -12.13 -2.63 -0.30
C THR A 65 -12.84 -1.36 0.14
N ASP A 66 -12.49 -0.81 1.30
CA ASP A 66 -12.99 0.49 1.78
C ASP A 66 -12.73 1.60 0.75
N TYR A 67 -11.52 1.63 0.17
CA TYR A 67 -11.16 2.62 -0.84
C TYR A 67 -11.98 2.48 -2.13
N ILE A 68 -12.15 1.25 -2.65
CA ILE A 68 -12.90 0.98 -3.89
C ILE A 68 -14.40 1.21 -3.68
N THR A 69 -14.94 0.82 -2.53
CA THR A 69 -16.37 0.97 -2.19
C THR A 69 -16.74 2.39 -1.78
N LYS A 70 -15.76 3.28 -1.61
CA LYS A 70 -15.99 4.70 -1.33
C LYS A 70 -16.80 5.33 -2.46
N SER A 71 -18.08 5.62 -2.20
CA SER A 71 -18.98 6.17 -3.19
C SER A 71 -18.43 7.48 -3.77
N PRO A 72 -18.28 7.60 -5.11
CA PRO A 72 -17.81 8.84 -5.75
C PRO A 72 -18.85 9.96 -5.72
N LEU A 73 -20.11 9.63 -5.39
CA LEU A 73 -21.22 10.57 -5.31
C LEU A 73 -21.14 11.36 -4.00
N LYS A 74 -20.81 12.64 -4.13
CA LYS A 74 -20.94 13.60 -3.04
C LYS A 74 -22.43 13.74 -2.71
N THR A 75 -22.78 13.74 -1.42
CA THR A 75 -24.17 13.86 -0.94
C THR A 75 -24.93 15.05 -1.55
N HIS A 76 -24.24 16.16 -1.83
CA HIS A 76 -24.85 17.32 -2.48
C HIS A 76 -25.38 17.01 -3.90
N SER A 77 -24.69 16.18 -4.69
CA SER A 77 -25.12 15.85 -6.05
C SER A 77 -26.37 14.99 -6.04
N ILE A 78 -26.48 14.09 -5.06
CA ILE A 78 -27.68 13.27 -4.85
C ILE A 78 -28.85 14.18 -4.47
N PHE A 79 -28.63 15.12 -3.55
CA PHE A 79 -29.67 16.06 -3.12
C PHE A 79 -30.12 16.96 -4.28
N GLU A 80 -29.18 17.46 -5.08
CA GLU A 80 -29.46 18.25 -6.28
C GLU A 80 -30.28 17.44 -7.30
N THR A 81 -29.93 16.17 -7.57
CA THR A 81 -30.73 15.34 -8.48
C THR A 81 -32.15 15.13 -7.97
N VAL A 82 -32.31 14.91 -6.66
CA VAL A 82 -33.63 14.73 -6.03
C VAL A 82 -34.47 16.01 -6.13
N CYS A 83 -33.89 17.18 -5.86
CA CYS A 83 -34.59 18.47 -6.06
C CYS A 83 -35.00 18.66 -7.53
N THR A 84 -34.10 18.43 -8.50
CA THR A 84 -34.40 18.63 -9.92
C THR A 84 -35.49 17.71 -10.49
N VAL A 85 -35.78 16.57 -9.85
CA VAL A 85 -36.84 15.64 -10.27
C VAL A 85 -38.16 15.92 -9.56
N LEU A 86 -38.13 16.59 -8.41
CA LEU A 86 -39.30 16.91 -7.59
C LEU A 86 -39.88 18.31 -7.87
N ASP A 87 -39.10 19.22 -8.48
CA ASP A 87 -39.56 20.48 -9.08
C ASP A 87 -40.20 20.24 -10.47
#